data_AF-A0A355TVU5-F1
#
_entry.id   AF-A0A355TVU5-F1
#
_cell.length_a   1.000
_cell.length_b   1.000
_cell.length_c   1.000
_cell.angle_alpha   90.00
_cell.angle_beta   90.00
_cell.angle_gamma   90.00
#
_symmetry.space_group_name_H-M   'P 1'
#
loop_
_entity.id
_entity.type
_entity.pdbx_description
1 polymer ?
#
loop_
_entity_poly.entity_id
_entity_poly.type
_entity_poly.pdbx_seq_one_letter_code
_entity_poly.pdbx_strand_id
1 'polypeptide(L)'
;NALTVVTGLRQEAIKLTEADLDSLPPLVFLNNCLHGYTCSAKAADILRKEHIEPYPGTAKQAEKEMAKLFFFFSASPALCPSAEHLAPAFKQCINSWRQAGLYGAEDMMYTLPYACEAKLCGNFKVKTRRPWRESDSLEKEQNASANHATDRICIKLFADGALGAGTAAISEGYVKNGHPVLIYDDDELAAILRKCITWEADTAIHTIGDMAIAQVLRILRSCGSKPAGCRFKLRLEHCQFITLKQAQECKQLGITLCMQPNFSHDSLAYAHKLSPICCRRNNPLRMLIDQVGFLPGKDLLWGSDGMPSGLAPALQSALFPPQPEQALTIEEVLSGYSADSAFGYREYIIDEEQQSVVLKQ
;
A
#
# COMPACT_ATOMS: atom_id res chain seq x y z
N ASN A 1 -29.52 -7.23 7.69
CA ASN A 1 -28.47 -8.04 7.02
C ASN A 1 -27.40 -7.14 6.43
N ALA A 2 -26.75 -6.30 7.25
CA ALA A 2 -25.58 -5.55 6.80
C ALA A 2 -24.37 -6.49 6.83
N LEU A 3 -23.49 -6.38 5.83
CA LEU A 3 -22.23 -7.09 5.83
C LEU A 3 -21.30 -6.44 6.86
N THR A 4 -20.59 -7.25 7.64
CA THR A 4 -19.62 -6.76 8.63
C THR A 4 -18.22 -7.22 8.25
N VAL A 5 -17.24 -6.32 8.37
CA VAL A 5 -15.83 -6.61 8.08
C VAL A 5 -15.05 -6.67 9.39
N VAL A 6 -14.29 -7.74 9.58
CA VAL A 6 -13.39 -7.94 10.72
C VAL A 6 -11.97 -7.96 10.17
N THR A 7 -11.06 -7.17 10.73
CA THR A 7 -9.66 -7.11 10.30
C THR A 7 -8.73 -7.67 11.37
N GLY A 8 -7.49 -7.99 10.98
CA GLY A 8 -6.46 -8.42 11.95
C GLY A 8 -6.41 -9.93 12.22
N LEU A 9 -7.11 -10.75 11.43
CA LEU A 9 -7.05 -12.20 11.60
C LEU A 9 -5.61 -12.71 11.36
N ARG A 10 -5.04 -13.38 12.36
CA ARG A 10 -3.77 -14.10 12.22
C ARG A 10 -4.09 -15.56 11.97
N GLN A 11 -4.18 -15.95 10.70
CA GLN A 11 -4.54 -17.32 10.28
C GLN A 11 -3.59 -18.41 10.83
N GLU A 12 -2.36 -18.02 11.17
CA GLU A 12 -1.40 -18.92 11.81
C GLU A 12 -1.71 -19.20 13.28
N ALA A 13 -2.41 -18.26 13.95
CA ALA A 13 -2.82 -18.37 15.34
C ALA A 13 -4.23 -18.95 15.49
N ILE A 14 -5.15 -18.59 14.60
CA ILE A 14 -6.56 -19.02 14.62
C ILE A 14 -6.94 -19.49 13.23
N LYS A 15 -7.32 -20.78 13.13
CA LYS A 15 -7.90 -21.36 11.91
C LYS A 15 -9.42 -21.38 12.06
N LEU A 16 -10.09 -20.56 11.25
CA LEU A 16 -11.54 -20.58 11.11
C LEU A 16 -11.91 -21.55 10.00
N THR A 17 -12.79 -22.50 10.29
CA THR A 17 -13.39 -23.40 9.31
C THR A 17 -14.75 -22.87 8.85
N GLU A 18 -15.28 -23.38 7.74
CA GLU A 18 -16.63 -23.01 7.30
C GLU A 18 -17.68 -23.28 8.39
N ALA A 19 -17.56 -24.42 9.08
CA ALA A 19 -18.45 -24.81 10.18
C ALA A 19 -18.43 -23.80 11.35
N ASP A 20 -17.27 -23.17 11.63
CA ASP A 20 -17.17 -22.13 12.67
C ASP A 20 -17.93 -20.85 12.28
N LEU A 21 -18.17 -20.64 10.98
CA LEU A 21 -18.74 -19.41 10.42
C LEU A 21 -20.21 -19.55 9.99
N ASP A 22 -20.74 -20.77 9.87
CA ASP A 22 -22.07 -21.04 9.31
C ASP A 22 -23.21 -20.34 10.06
N SER A 23 -23.17 -20.33 11.39
CA SER A 23 -24.22 -19.71 12.21
C SER A 23 -24.10 -18.18 12.25
N LEU A 24 -22.96 -17.62 11.86
CA LEU A 24 -22.68 -16.20 12.03
C LEU A 24 -23.50 -15.32 11.07
N PRO A 25 -23.65 -14.01 11.37
CA PRO A 25 -24.14 -13.04 10.40
C PRO A 25 -23.20 -12.95 9.17
N PRO A 26 -23.59 -12.23 8.10
CA PRO A 26 -22.69 -11.96 6.99
C PRO A 26 -21.42 -11.26 7.48
N LEU A 27 -20.30 -12.01 7.52
CA LEU A 27 -19.01 -11.55 8.00
C LEU A 27 -17.91 -11.87 6.99
N VAL A 28 -17.04 -10.89 6.74
CA VAL A 28 -15.77 -11.10 6.04
C VAL A 28 -14.64 -10.83 7.01
N PHE A 29 -13.71 -11.78 7.14
CA PHE A 29 -12.51 -11.67 7.95
C PHE A 29 -11.31 -11.42 7.04
N LEU A 30 -10.66 -10.28 7.20
CA LEU A 30 -9.39 -9.97 6.53
C LEU A 30 -8.23 -10.39 7.43
N ASN A 31 -7.22 -10.99 6.82
CA ASN A 31 -5.98 -11.29 7.54
C ASN A 31 -5.24 -9.99 7.91
N ASN A 32 -4.31 -10.10 8.86
CA ASN A 32 -3.59 -8.93 9.38
C ASN A 32 -2.72 -8.22 8.33
N CYS A 33 -2.22 -8.95 7.32
CA CYS A 33 -1.47 -8.35 6.22
C CYS A 33 -2.36 -7.77 5.13
N LEU A 34 -3.68 -7.98 5.19
CA LEU A 34 -4.64 -7.59 4.14
C LEU A 34 -4.32 -8.18 2.76
N HIS A 35 -3.81 -9.41 2.73
CA HIS A 35 -3.50 -10.19 1.53
C HIS A 35 -4.18 -11.57 1.58
N GLY A 36 -5.40 -11.61 2.11
CA GLY A 36 -6.18 -12.82 2.26
C GLY A 36 -7.37 -12.63 3.17
N TYR A 37 -8.41 -13.42 2.93
CA TYR A 37 -9.67 -13.33 3.66
C TYR A 37 -10.37 -14.68 3.74
N THR A 38 -11.35 -14.76 4.62
CA THR A 38 -12.37 -15.81 4.66
C THR A 38 -13.70 -15.17 5.05
N CYS A 39 -14.82 -15.87 4.90
CA CYS A 39 -16.14 -15.30 5.18
C CYS A 39 -17.16 -16.37 5.58
N SER A 40 -18.26 -15.94 6.19
CA SER A 40 -19.41 -16.82 6.45
C SER A 40 -20.18 -17.11 5.17
N ALA A 41 -20.93 -18.22 5.13
CA ALA A 41 -21.74 -18.61 3.97
C ALA A 41 -22.69 -17.49 3.50
N LYS A 42 -23.28 -16.74 4.44
CA LYS A 42 -24.16 -15.60 4.12
C LYS A 42 -23.40 -14.41 3.51
N ALA A 43 -22.14 -14.20 3.89
CA ALA A 43 -21.28 -13.20 3.24
C ALA A 43 -20.80 -13.68 1.87
N ALA A 44 -20.53 -14.98 1.71
CA ALA A 44 -20.15 -15.56 0.43
C ALA A 44 -21.19 -15.29 -0.66
N ASP A 45 -22.49 -15.37 -0.33
CA ASP A 45 -23.58 -15.05 -1.26
C ASP A 45 -23.60 -13.56 -1.67
N ILE A 46 -23.15 -12.66 -0.79
CA ILE A 46 -23.02 -11.22 -1.12
C ILE A 46 -21.83 -11.02 -2.05
N LEU A 47 -20.66 -11.60 -1.74
CA LEU A 47 -19.45 -11.47 -2.55
C LEU A 47 -19.64 -12.01 -3.97
N ARG A 48 -20.32 -13.16 -4.13
CA ARG A 48 -20.58 -13.74 -5.46
C ARG A 48 -21.44 -12.85 -6.34
N LYS A 49 -22.41 -12.11 -5.77
CA LYS A 49 -23.23 -11.15 -6.53
C LYS A 49 -22.42 -9.99 -7.08
N GLU A 50 -21.31 -9.67 -6.43
CA GLU A 50 -20.36 -8.63 -6.81
C GLU A 50 -19.18 -9.19 -7.61
N HIS A 51 -19.27 -10.45 -8.06
CA HIS A 51 -18.25 -11.14 -8.84
C HIS A 51 -16.89 -11.26 -8.12
N ILE A 52 -16.93 -11.42 -6.80
CA ILE A 52 -15.77 -11.70 -5.93
C ILE A 52 -15.85 -13.16 -5.48
N GLU A 53 -14.77 -13.93 -5.69
CA GLU A 53 -14.71 -15.33 -5.25
C GLU A 53 -14.56 -15.40 -3.72
N PRO A 54 -15.54 -15.88 -2.95
CA PRO A 54 -15.45 -15.92 -1.50
C PRO A 54 -14.35 -16.83 -0.94
N TYR A 55 -13.99 -17.90 -1.68
CA TYR A 55 -13.02 -18.90 -1.23
C TYR A 55 -11.96 -19.13 -2.30
N PRO A 56 -10.94 -18.26 -2.41
CA PRO A 56 -9.91 -18.39 -3.43
C PRO A 56 -9.17 -19.73 -3.32
N GLY A 57 -9.10 -20.47 -4.44
CA GLY A 57 -8.48 -21.80 -4.50
C GLY A 57 -6.95 -21.78 -4.67
N THR A 58 -6.36 -20.62 -4.99
CA THR A 58 -4.91 -20.45 -5.14
C THR A 58 -4.45 -19.12 -4.54
N ALA A 59 -3.16 -19.02 -4.19
CA ALA A 59 -2.57 -17.77 -3.70
C ALA A 59 -2.74 -16.62 -4.72
N LYS A 60 -2.52 -16.88 -6.01
CA LYS A 60 -2.71 -15.87 -7.07
C LYS A 60 -4.15 -15.37 -7.14
N GLN A 61 -5.12 -16.28 -7.03
CA GLN A 61 -6.53 -15.90 -6.97
C GLN A 61 -6.83 -15.10 -5.70
N ALA A 62 -6.28 -15.49 -4.55
CA ALA A 62 -6.50 -14.76 -3.30
C ALA A 62 -6.03 -13.30 -3.40
N GLU A 63 -4.84 -13.06 -3.98
CA GLU A 63 -4.32 -11.71 -4.20
C GLU A 63 -5.17 -10.90 -5.19
N LYS A 64 -5.58 -11.51 -6.32
CA LYS A 64 -6.40 -10.83 -7.33
C LYS A 64 -7.79 -10.46 -6.78
N GLU A 65 -8.39 -11.35 -6.00
CA GLU A 65 -9.71 -11.13 -5.41
C GLU A 65 -9.65 -10.17 -4.21
N MET A 66 -8.56 -10.14 -3.45
CA MET A 66 -8.36 -9.15 -2.39
C MET A 66 -8.41 -7.72 -2.93
N ALA A 67 -7.80 -7.46 -4.09
CA ALA A 67 -7.87 -6.16 -4.75
C ALA A 67 -9.32 -5.77 -5.11
N LYS A 68 -10.14 -6.72 -5.58
CA LYS A 68 -11.57 -6.50 -5.84
C LYS A 68 -12.35 -6.29 -4.55
N LEU A 69 -12.01 -7.01 -3.49
CA LEU A 69 -12.67 -6.93 -2.19
C LEU A 69 -12.46 -5.55 -1.55
N PHE A 70 -11.25 -5.00 -1.60
CA PHE A 70 -11.02 -3.62 -1.18
C PHE A 70 -11.87 -2.62 -1.95
N PHE A 71 -12.00 -2.79 -3.27
CA PHE A 71 -12.86 -1.96 -4.10
C PHE A 71 -14.34 -2.10 -3.72
N PHE A 72 -14.80 -3.33 -3.44
CA PHE A 72 -16.15 -3.55 -2.98
C PHE A 72 -16.42 -2.87 -1.64
N PHE A 73 -15.46 -2.91 -0.70
CA PHE A 73 -15.59 -2.23 0.58
C PHE A 73 -15.65 -0.71 0.47
N SER A 74 -14.92 -0.15 -0.48
CA SER A 74 -14.93 1.29 -0.70
C SER A 74 -16.17 1.76 -1.46
N ALA A 75 -16.70 0.98 -2.40
CA ALA A 75 -17.76 1.41 -3.31
C ALA A 75 -19.18 0.89 -2.99
N SER A 76 -19.35 -0.13 -2.15
CA SER A 76 -20.63 -0.81 -2.01
C SER A 76 -21.62 -0.07 -1.11
N PRO A 77 -22.84 0.26 -1.60
CA PRO A 77 -23.94 0.76 -0.77
C PRO A 77 -24.39 -0.22 0.32
N ALA A 78 -24.08 -1.52 0.17
CA ALA A 78 -24.41 -2.54 1.16
C ALA A 78 -23.55 -2.46 2.43
N LEU A 79 -22.38 -1.82 2.33
CA LEU A 79 -21.44 -1.55 3.43
C LEU A 79 -21.43 -0.07 3.82
N CYS A 80 -21.76 0.80 2.87
CA CYS A 80 -21.73 2.24 3.04
C CYS A 80 -23.14 2.78 3.33
N PRO A 81 -23.52 2.97 4.61
CA PRO A 81 -24.60 3.91 4.93
C PRO A 81 -24.22 5.30 4.38
N SER A 82 -25.20 6.20 4.21
CA SER A 82 -25.00 7.54 3.62
C SER A 82 -23.75 8.27 4.14
N ALA A 83 -23.23 9.24 3.38
CA ALA A 83 -22.09 10.09 3.77
C ALA A 83 -22.13 10.60 5.23
N GLU A 84 -23.35 10.88 5.71
CA GLU A 84 -23.63 11.32 7.08
C GLU A 84 -23.21 10.30 8.16
N HIS A 85 -23.29 9.00 7.87
CA HIS A 85 -22.90 7.95 8.81
C HIS A 85 -21.38 7.74 8.90
N LEU A 86 -20.64 7.94 7.81
CA LEU A 86 -19.17 7.72 7.80
C LEU A 86 -18.38 8.96 8.26
N ALA A 87 -18.97 10.15 8.15
CA ALA A 87 -18.32 11.40 8.51
C ALA A 87 -17.76 11.43 9.96
N PRO A 88 -18.45 10.92 11.00
CA PRO A 88 -17.88 10.88 12.36
C PRO A 88 -16.64 9.99 12.47
N ALA A 89 -16.68 8.78 11.90
CA ALA A 89 -15.55 7.85 11.92
C ALA A 89 -14.33 8.43 11.17
N PHE A 90 -14.58 9.07 10.03
CA PHE A 90 -13.53 9.73 9.26
C PHE A 90 -12.91 10.92 10.02
N LYS A 91 -13.73 11.76 10.67
CA LYS A 91 -13.23 12.84 11.54
C LYS A 91 -12.39 12.31 12.70
N GLN A 92 -12.80 11.19 13.32
CA GLN A 92 -12.03 10.55 14.38
C GLN A 92 -10.67 10.06 13.87
N CYS A 93 -10.63 9.45 12.67
CA CYS A 93 -9.40 9.02 12.02
C CYS A 93 -8.44 10.20 11.77
N ILE A 94 -8.94 11.29 11.17
CA ILE A 94 -8.14 12.52 10.95
C ILE A 94 -7.62 13.09 12.28
N ASN A 95 -8.45 13.14 13.31
CA ASN A 95 -8.04 13.66 14.62
C ASN A 95 -6.93 12.79 15.24
N SER A 96 -7.03 11.46 15.13
CA SER A 96 -5.98 10.54 15.58
C SER A 96 -4.67 10.76 14.81
N TRP A 97 -4.72 10.91 13.49
CA TRP A 97 -3.54 11.21 12.67
C TRP A 97 -2.91 12.56 13.03
N ARG A 98 -3.71 13.60 13.29
CA ARG A 98 -3.21 14.90 13.80
C ARG A 98 -2.52 14.79 15.15
N GLN A 99 -3.09 14.00 16.07
CA GLN A 99 -2.45 13.73 17.36
C GLN A 99 -1.11 13.02 17.17
N ALA A 100 -1.04 12.11 16.21
CA ALA A 100 0.17 11.38 15.83
C ALA A 100 1.21 12.20 15.02
N GLY A 101 0.95 13.49 14.78
CA GLY A 101 1.87 14.42 14.10
C GLY A 101 1.72 14.48 12.57
N LEU A 102 0.66 13.88 12.02
CA LEU A 102 0.38 13.92 10.58
C LEU A 102 -0.56 15.08 10.25
N TYR A 103 -0.33 15.74 9.11
CA TYR A 103 -1.19 16.81 8.59
C TYR A 103 -1.74 16.50 7.19
N GLY A 104 -1.39 15.33 6.65
CA GLY A 104 -1.97 14.81 5.42
C GLY A 104 -1.71 13.33 5.25
N ALA A 105 -2.46 12.71 4.34
CA ALA A 105 -2.34 11.33 3.94
C ALA A 105 -2.70 11.16 2.47
N GLU A 106 -2.14 10.13 1.85
CA GLU A 106 -2.60 9.66 0.55
C GLU A 106 -3.26 8.30 0.73
N ASP A 107 -4.57 8.25 0.49
CA ASP A 107 -5.35 7.02 0.53
C ASP A 107 -5.19 6.26 -0.79
N MET A 108 -4.74 5.01 -0.69
CA MET A 108 -4.44 4.16 -1.84
C MET A 108 -5.65 3.33 -2.32
N MET A 109 -6.79 3.38 -1.63
CA MET A 109 -7.96 2.52 -1.89
C MET A 109 -9.24 3.29 -2.17
N TYR A 110 -9.16 4.60 -2.41
CA TYR A 110 -10.33 5.47 -2.29
C TYR A 110 -11.44 5.14 -3.30
N THR A 111 -12.66 4.97 -2.80
CA THR A 111 -13.87 4.90 -3.63
C THR A 111 -15.14 5.36 -2.89
N LEU A 112 -15.06 6.44 -2.11
CA LEU A 112 -16.27 7.11 -1.59
C LEU A 112 -16.47 8.46 -2.28
N PRO A 113 -17.69 8.88 -2.63
CA PRO A 113 -17.91 10.22 -3.18
C PRO A 113 -17.66 11.37 -2.18
N TYR A 114 -17.54 11.09 -0.86
CA TYR A 114 -17.77 12.11 0.18
C TYR A 114 -16.61 12.38 1.16
N ALA A 115 -15.64 11.48 1.30
CA ALA A 115 -14.53 11.63 2.27
C ALA A 115 -13.44 12.65 1.86
N CYS A 116 -13.59 13.31 0.70
CA CYS A 116 -12.75 14.43 0.28
C CYS A 116 -13.50 15.78 0.27
N GLU A 117 -14.71 15.87 0.85
CA GLU A 117 -15.30 17.19 1.05
C GLU A 117 -14.39 18.01 1.95
N ALA A 118 -13.91 19.15 1.46
CA ALA A 118 -13.05 20.07 2.23
C ALA A 118 -13.64 20.41 3.61
N LYS A 119 -14.99 20.37 3.72
CA LYS A 119 -15.73 20.54 4.97
C LYS A 119 -15.42 19.49 6.05
N LEU A 120 -15.05 18.26 5.67
CA LEU A 120 -14.70 17.18 6.61
C LEU A 120 -13.21 17.20 6.99
N CYS A 121 -12.33 17.53 6.03
CA CYS A 121 -10.89 17.46 6.23
C CYS A 121 -10.30 18.72 6.91
N GLY A 122 -10.96 19.88 6.77
CA GLY A 122 -10.39 21.16 7.19
C GLY A 122 -9.03 21.37 6.52
N ASN A 123 -7.99 21.66 7.30
CA ASN A 123 -6.62 21.83 6.78
C ASN A 123 -5.83 20.52 6.61
N PHE A 124 -6.42 19.35 6.88
CA PHE A 124 -5.73 18.07 6.67
C PHE A 124 -5.76 17.71 5.19
N LYS A 125 -4.59 17.47 4.60
CA LYS A 125 -4.47 17.19 3.16
C LYS A 125 -4.77 15.73 2.87
N VAL A 126 -5.85 15.44 2.16
CA VAL A 126 -6.14 14.09 1.67
C VAL A 126 -5.92 14.07 0.17
N LYS A 127 -5.04 13.17 -0.29
CA LYS A 127 -4.94 12.77 -1.69
C LYS A 127 -5.46 11.35 -1.82
N THR A 128 -5.96 11.00 -3.00
CA THR A 128 -6.56 9.69 -3.22
C THR A 128 -6.04 9.07 -4.50
N ARG A 129 -5.86 7.75 -4.47
CA ARG A 129 -5.67 6.90 -5.63
C ARG A 129 -6.76 5.86 -5.63
N ARG A 130 -7.46 5.72 -6.74
CA ARG A 130 -8.48 4.69 -6.87
C ARG A 130 -7.84 3.38 -7.37
N PRO A 131 -8.29 2.21 -6.91
CA PRO A 131 -7.88 0.94 -7.51
C PRO A 131 -8.22 0.86 -9.00
N TRP A 132 -7.37 0.20 -9.77
CA TRP A 132 -7.62 -0.12 -11.18
C TRP A 132 -8.78 -1.12 -11.34
N ARG A 133 -9.58 -0.95 -12.40
CA ARG A 133 -10.60 -1.92 -12.81
C ARG A 133 -10.46 -2.31 -14.27
N GLU A 134 -10.73 -3.58 -14.57
CA GLU A 134 -10.75 -4.08 -15.96
C GLU A 134 -11.76 -3.32 -16.84
N SER A 135 -12.88 -2.87 -16.25
CA SER A 135 -13.92 -2.08 -16.92
C SER A 135 -13.56 -0.60 -17.14
N ASP A 136 -12.39 -0.13 -16.69
CA ASP A 136 -12.01 1.27 -16.82
C ASP A 136 -11.82 1.67 -18.30
N SER A 137 -12.36 2.84 -18.64
CA SER A 137 -12.34 3.41 -20.00
C SER A 137 -12.15 4.93 -19.95
N LEU A 138 -11.40 5.48 -20.92
CA LEU A 138 -11.11 6.93 -21.03
C LEU A 138 -12.33 7.82 -20.87
N GLU A 139 -13.38 7.54 -21.63
CA GLU A 139 -14.56 8.41 -21.74
C GLU A 139 -15.28 8.56 -20.39
N LYS A 140 -15.44 7.46 -19.65
CA LYS A 140 -16.08 7.48 -18.32
C LYS A 140 -15.24 8.23 -17.28
N GLU A 141 -13.92 8.08 -17.34
CA GLU A 141 -13.00 8.68 -16.37
C GLU A 141 -12.81 10.18 -16.61
N GLN A 142 -12.72 10.62 -17.86
CA GLN A 142 -12.69 12.03 -18.22
C GLN A 142 -13.99 12.74 -17.86
N ASN A 143 -15.15 12.09 -18.04
CA ASN A 143 -16.44 12.65 -17.63
C ASN A 143 -16.61 12.75 -16.11
N ALA A 144 -16.04 11.81 -15.34
CA ALA A 144 -16.04 11.87 -13.87
C ALA A 144 -15.10 12.98 -13.35
N SER A 145 -13.96 13.19 -14.01
CA SER A 145 -13.00 14.25 -13.68
C SER A 145 -13.37 15.62 -14.26
N ALA A 146 -14.25 15.72 -15.25
CA ALA A 146 -14.74 16.99 -15.80
C ALA A 146 -15.51 17.84 -14.76
N ASN A 147 -16.09 17.21 -13.73
CA ASN A 147 -16.69 17.90 -12.59
C ASN A 147 -15.65 18.48 -11.60
N HIS A 148 -14.37 18.14 -11.77
CA HIS A 148 -13.21 18.62 -11.02
C HIS A 148 -12.05 18.88 -11.99
N ALA A 149 -12.24 19.81 -12.92
CA ALA A 149 -11.39 20.08 -14.10
C ALA A 149 -9.88 20.36 -13.85
N THR A 150 -9.38 20.18 -12.64
CA THR A 150 -7.98 20.32 -12.22
C THR A 150 -7.33 19.03 -11.70
N ASP A 151 -8.07 17.96 -11.44
CA ASP A 151 -7.54 16.77 -10.76
C ASP A 151 -7.13 15.67 -11.75
N ARG A 152 -5.85 15.31 -11.71
CA ARG A 152 -5.28 14.21 -12.52
C ARG A 152 -5.83 12.88 -12.03
N ILE A 153 -6.11 11.96 -12.97
CA ILE A 153 -6.49 10.58 -12.63
C ILE A 153 -5.33 9.93 -11.86
N CYS A 154 -5.61 9.39 -10.68
CA CYS A 154 -4.63 8.71 -9.84
C CYS A 154 -5.04 7.25 -9.63
N ILE A 155 -4.20 6.32 -10.06
CA ILE A 155 -4.48 4.87 -10.06
C ILE A 155 -3.58 4.15 -9.05
N LYS A 156 -4.15 3.15 -8.38
CA LYS A 156 -3.42 2.14 -7.60
C LYS A 156 -3.51 0.77 -8.29
N LEU A 157 -2.38 0.09 -8.40
CA LEU A 157 -2.22 -1.28 -8.88
C LEU A 157 -1.52 -2.15 -7.82
N PHE A 158 -1.69 -3.46 -7.94
CA PHE A 158 -0.97 -4.44 -7.13
C PHE A 158 -0.27 -5.46 -8.04
N ALA A 159 1.05 -5.54 -7.98
CA ALA A 159 1.82 -6.45 -8.83
C ALA A 159 2.12 -7.79 -8.14
N ASP A 160 2.21 -7.82 -6.81
CA ASP A 160 2.41 -9.01 -5.99
C ASP A 160 1.68 -8.95 -4.65
N GLY A 161 1.87 -9.98 -3.83
CA GLY A 161 1.29 -10.10 -2.49
C GLY A 161 2.18 -9.52 -1.38
N ALA A 162 2.15 -10.14 -0.19
CA ALA A 162 2.92 -9.71 0.98
C ALA A 162 3.74 -10.81 1.64
N LEU A 163 4.73 -10.40 2.45
CA LEU A 163 5.55 -11.32 3.24
C LEU A 163 4.71 -12.11 4.26
N GLY A 164 3.76 -11.45 4.91
CA GLY A 164 2.89 -12.09 5.90
C GLY A 164 2.06 -13.24 5.32
N ALA A 165 1.54 -13.06 4.10
CA ALA A 165 0.81 -14.11 3.37
C ALA A 165 1.75 -15.12 2.69
N GLY A 166 3.06 -14.85 2.63
CA GLY A 166 4.03 -15.68 1.91
C GLY A 166 3.91 -15.55 0.39
N THR A 167 3.35 -14.45 -0.11
CA THR A 167 2.95 -14.27 -1.51
C THR A 167 3.69 -13.15 -2.24
N ALA A 168 4.45 -12.30 -1.53
CA ALA A 168 5.31 -11.34 -2.19
C ALA A 168 6.31 -12.06 -3.13
N ALA A 169 6.55 -11.49 -4.30
CA ALA A 169 7.25 -12.15 -5.40
C ALA A 169 8.77 -12.03 -5.25
N ILE A 170 9.35 -12.76 -4.28
CA ILE A 170 10.79 -12.77 -4.00
C ILE A 170 11.50 -13.89 -4.78
N SER A 171 12.57 -13.56 -5.50
CA SER A 171 13.30 -14.53 -6.34
C SER A 171 14.09 -15.57 -5.55
N GLU A 172 14.55 -15.23 -4.35
CA GLU A 172 15.21 -16.15 -3.41
C GLU A 172 14.25 -17.22 -2.89
N GLY A 173 12.94 -16.96 -2.97
CA GLY A 173 11.89 -17.83 -2.43
C GLY A 173 11.75 -17.75 -0.91
N TYR A 174 10.78 -18.50 -0.39
CA TYR A 174 10.53 -18.64 1.04
C TYR A 174 11.05 -19.99 1.53
N VAL A 175 11.62 -20.02 2.75
CA VAL A 175 12.10 -21.26 3.37
C VAL A 175 10.96 -22.13 3.91
N LYS A 176 9.77 -21.55 4.09
CA LYS A 176 8.59 -22.24 4.62
C LYS A 176 7.29 -21.57 4.17
N ASN A 177 6.32 -22.37 3.73
CA ASN A 177 4.92 -21.97 3.48
C ASN A 177 4.77 -20.70 2.61
N GLY A 178 5.58 -20.56 1.56
CA GLY A 178 5.50 -19.42 0.64
C GLY A 178 5.16 -19.84 -0.78
N HIS A 179 4.39 -18.98 -1.43
CA HIS A 179 3.94 -19.10 -2.81
C HIS A 179 4.12 -17.73 -3.48
N PRO A 180 5.33 -17.38 -3.97
CA PRO A 180 5.55 -16.11 -4.66
C PRO A 180 4.55 -15.90 -5.81
N VAL A 181 3.82 -14.77 -5.80
CA VAL A 181 2.76 -14.48 -6.77
C VAL A 181 3.08 -13.20 -7.55
N LEU A 182 3.04 -13.29 -8.87
CA LEU A 182 2.77 -12.14 -9.74
C LEU A 182 1.27 -12.11 -10.03
N ILE A 183 0.62 -10.99 -9.72
CA ILE A 183 -0.84 -10.83 -9.85
C ILE A 183 -1.26 -10.82 -11.32
N TYR A 184 -0.47 -10.15 -12.16
CA TYR A 184 -0.74 -10.00 -13.59
C TYR A 184 0.23 -10.83 -14.42
N ASP A 185 -0.27 -11.33 -15.54
CA ASP A 185 0.60 -11.79 -16.62
C ASP A 185 1.14 -10.58 -17.40
N ASP A 186 2.22 -10.79 -18.15
CA ASP A 186 2.93 -9.70 -18.83
C ASP A 186 2.03 -8.89 -19.79
N ASP A 187 1.18 -9.58 -20.55
CA ASP A 187 0.25 -8.94 -21.49
C ASP A 187 -0.84 -8.12 -20.79
N GLU A 188 -1.34 -8.62 -19.65
CA GLU A 188 -2.33 -7.92 -18.83
C GLU A 188 -1.73 -6.63 -18.27
N LEU A 189 -0.55 -6.71 -17.64
CA LEU A 189 0.13 -5.54 -17.08
C LEU A 189 0.49 -4.53 -18.18
N ALA A 190 0.93 -5.01 -19.35
CA ALA A 190 1.26 -4.15 -20.48
C ALA A 190 0.04 -3.40 -21.01
N ALA A 191 -1.12 -4.07 -21.12
CA ALA A 191 -2.37 -3.43 -21.51
C ALA A 191 -2.79 -2.34 -20.51
N ILE A 192 -2.65 -2.60 -19.21
CA ILE A 192 -2.97 -1.64 -18.14
C ILE A 192 -2.03 -0.43 -18.21
N LEU A 193 -0.71 -0.65 -18.22
CA LEU A 193 0.26 0.44 -18.22
C LEU A 193 0.17 1.30 -19.48
N ARG A 194 -0.10 0.71 -20.65
CA ARG A 194 -0.37 1.48 -21.87
C ARG A 194 -1.57 2.41 -21.68
N LYS A 195 -2.68 1.93 -21.11
CA LYS A 195 -3.84 2.77 -20.78
C LYS A 195 -3.45 3.90 -19.82
N CYS A 196 -2.78 3.60 -18.70
CA CYS A 196 -2.35 4.63 -17.75
C CYS A 196 -1.45 5.71 -18.40
N ILE A 197 -0.54 5.32 -19.29
CA ILE A 197 0.30 6.27 -20.05
C ILE A 197 -0.56 7.13 -20.98
N THR A 198 -1.46 6.52 -21.77
CA THR A 198 -2.37 7.25 -22.67
C THR A 198 -3.25 8.24 -21.92
N TRP A 199 -3.64 7.92 -20.68
CA TRP A 199 -4.54 8.73 -19.87
C TRP A 199 -3.80 9.79 -19.03
N GLU A 200 -2.47 9.82 -19.10
CA GLU A 200 -1.59 10.56 -18.18
C GLU A 200 -1.93 10.30 -16.70
N ALA A 201 -2.41 9.10 -16.37
CA ALA A 201 -2.88 8.76 -15.03
C ALA A 201 -1.69 8.46 -14.11
N ASP A 202 -1.50 9.28 -13.06
CA ASP A 202 -0.44 9.06 -12.09
C ASP A 202 -0.67 7.73 -11.38
N THR A 203 0.28 6.81 -11.48
CA THR A 203 0.07 5.41 -11.08
C THR A 203 1.01 5.04 -9.94
N ALA A 204 0.44 4.44 -8.89
CA ALA A 204 1.14 3.81 -7.79
C ALA A 204 1.00 2.28 -7.94
N ILE A 205 2.10 1.54 -7.86
CA ILE A 205 2.08 0.07 -7.97
C ILE A 205 2.67 -0.53 -6.71
N HIS A 206 1.90 -1.38 -6.03
CA HIS A 206 2.40 -2.22 -4.94
C HIS A 206 3.38 -3.25 -5.50
N THR A 207 4.62 -3.21 -5.01
CA THR A 207 5.70 -4.11 -5.39
C THR A 207 6.58 -4.43 -4.18
N ILE A 208 6.31 -5.50 -3.44
CA ILE A 208 7.16 -5.90 -2.31
C ILE A 208 8.41 -6.63 -2.83
N GLY A 209 8.21 -7.65 -3.66
CA GLY A 209 9.24 -8.55 -4.14
C GLY A 209 10.00 -8.02 -5.36
N ASP A 210 11.25 -8.49 -5.53
CA ASP A 210 12.11 -8.10 -6.63
C ASP A 210 11.61 -8.61 -8.00
N MET A 211 10.89 -9.73 -8.04
CA MET A 211 10.30 -10.23 -9.29
C MET A 211 9.19 -9.31 -9.80
N ALA A 212 8.39 -8.73 -8.89
CA ALA A 212 7.34 -7.78 -9.23
C ALA A 212 7.92 -6.48 -9.81
N ILE A 213 8.97 -5.96 -9.17
CA ILE A 213 9.72 -4.80 -9.66
C ILE A 213 10.31 -5.09 -11.05
N ALA A 214 10.92 -6.29 -11.23
CA ALA A 214 11.47 -6.70 -12.51
C ALA A 214 10.40 -6.77 -13.63
N GLN A 215 9.20 -7.28 -13.31
CA GLN A 215 8.08 -7.31 -14.25
C GLN A 215 7.65 -5.90 -14.64
N VAL A 216 7.43 -5.01 -13.67
CA VAL A 216 7.04 -3.62 -13.94
C VAL A 216 8.06 -2.91 -14.83
N LEU A 217 9.36 -3.00 -14.52
CA LEU A 217 10.42 -2.39 -15.33
C LEU A 217 10.49 -2.98 -16.74
N ARG A 218 10.40 -4.31 -16.87
CA ARG A 218 10.38 -4.98 -18.18
C ARG A 218 9.20 -4.52 -19.04
N ILE A 219 8.00 -4.49 -18.46
CA ILE A 219 6.80 -4.09 -19.19
C ILE A 219 6.82 -2.60 -19.54
N LEU A 220 7.29 -1.74 -18.63
CA LEU A 220 7.43 -0.32 -18.91
C LEU A 220 8.35 -0.07 -20.12
N ARG A 221 9.46 -0.81 -20.24
CA ARG A 221 10.32 -0.76 -21.44
C ARG A 221 9.57 -1.21 -22.70
N SER A 222 8.74 -2.24 -22.60
CA SER A 222 7.95 -2.75 -23.73
C SER A 222 6.84 -1.78 -24.21
N CYS A 223 6.38 -0.87 -23.34
CA CYS A 223 5.41 0.17 -23.70
C CYS A 223 6.02 1.26 -24.60
N GLY A 224 7.34 1.30 -24.76
CA GLY A 224 8.06 2.29 -25.56
C GLY A 224 8.25 3.64 -24.85
N SER A 225 8.86 4.59 -25.55
CA SER A 225 9.05 5.94 -25.03
C SER A 225 7.72 6.65 -24.82
N LYS A 226 7.59 7.37 -23.71
CA LYS A 226 6.41 8.22 -23.47
C LYS A 226 6.28 9.24 -24.62
N PRO A 227 5.06 9.56 -25.08
CA PRO A 227 4.85 10.63 -26.05
C PRO A 227 5.49 11.95 -25.58
N ALA A 228 5.93 12.80 -26.51
CA ALA A 228 6.51 14.10 -26.18
C ALA A 228 5.50 14.92 -25.35
N GLY A 229 5.95 15.46 -24.21
CA GLY A 229 5.11 16.20 -23.28
C GLY A 229 4.23 15.35 -22.36
N CYS A 230 4.28 14.01 -22.45
CA CYS A 230 3.53 13.12 -21.57
C CYS A 230 3.95 13.31 -20.11
N ARG A 231 2.99 13.62 -19.24
CA ARG A 231 3.24 13.90 -17.82
C ARG A 231 3.05 12.70 -16.92
N PHE A 232 2.82 11.50 -17.44
CA PHE A 232 2.60 10.27 -16.66
C PHE A 232 3.70 10.05 -15.62
N LYS A 233 3.32 9.97 -14.33
CA LYS A 233 4.22 9.63 -13.23
C LYS A 233 3.94 8.22 -12.72
N LEU A 234 5.01 7.50 -12.42
CA LEU A 234 4.97 6.18 -11.83
C LEU A 234 5.66 6.21 -10.47
N ARG A 235 5.00 5.66 -9.47
CA ARG A 235 5.54 5.42 -8.14
C ARG A 235 5.43 3.95 -7.79
N LEU A 236 6.49 3.38 -7.24
CA LEU A 236 6.47 2.02 -6.70
C LEU A 236 6.34 2.09 -5.18
N GLU A 237 5.41 1.31 -4.64
CA GLU A 237 5.16 1.21 -3.21
C GLU A 237 5.92 0.01 -2.63
N HIS A 238 6.36 0.15 -1.38
CA HIS A 238 7.07 -0.85 -0.56
C HIS A 238 8.51 -1.12 -1.00
N CYS A 239 8.71 -1.73 -2.17
CA CYS A 239 10.04 -2.01 -2.76
C CYS A 239 11.01 -2.75 -1.82
N GLN A 240 10.51 -3.55 -0.89
CA GLN A 240 11.28 -4.13 0.22
C GLN A 240 12.50 -4.94 -0.24
N PHE A 241 12.43 -5.61 -1.39
CA PHE A 241 13.52 -6.44 -1.92
C PHE A 241 14.18 -5.87 -3.17
N ILE A 242 14.02 -4.57 -3.44
CA ILE A 242 14.62 -3.92 -4.61
C ILE A 242 16.13 -4.17 -4.70
N THR A 243 16.59 -4.63 -5.86
CA THR A 243 18.02 -4.83 -6.12
C THR A 243 18.70 -3.52 -6.53
N LEU A 244 20.02 -3.42 -6.35
CA LEU A 244 20.80 -2.26 -6.79
C LEU A 244 20.57 -1.94 -8.28
N LYS A 245 20.57 -2.95 -9.14
CA LYS A 245 20.31 -2.79 -10.59
C LYS A 245 18.92 -2.21 -10.87
N GLN A 246 17.90 -2.72 -10.18
CA GLN A 246 16.52 -2.23 -10.33
C GLN A 246 16.39 -0.79 -9.81
N ALA A 247 17.02 -0.48 -8.67
CA ALA A 247 17.02 0.87 -8.13
C ALA A 247 17.69 1.88 -9.07
N GLN A 248 18.83 1.52 -9.65
CA GLN A 248 19.50 2.34 -10.67
C GLN A 248 18.60 2.58 -11.89
N GLU A 249 17.91 1.54 -12.36
CA GLU A 249 16.96 1.66 -13.46
C GLU A 249 15.76 2.56 -13.09
N CYS A 250 15.17 2.38 -11.90
CA CYS A 250 14.11 3.26 -11.39
C CYS A 250 14.54 4.72 -11.37
N LYS A 251 15.76 5.00 -10.87
CA LYS A 251 16.33 6.34 -10.83
C LYS A 251 16.49 6.95 -12.22
N GLN A 252 17.02 6.19 -13.17
CA GLN A 252 17.18 6.62 -14.57
C GLN A 252 15.83 6.93 -15.24
N LEU A 253 14.79 6.14 -14.92
CA LEU A 253 13.44 6.31 -15.45
C LEU A 253 12.63 7.40 -14.73
N GLY A 254 13.18 8.01 -13.66
CA GLY A 254 12.49 9.00 -12.86
C GLY A 254 11.30 8.42 -12.08
N ILE A 255 11.35 7.14 -11.73
CA ILE A 255 10.34 6.46 -10.92
C ILE A 255 10.54 6.85 -9.45
N THR A 256 9.47 7.30 -8.80
CA THR A 256 9.48 7.58 -7.36
C THR A 256 9.34 6.27 -6.58
N LEU A 257 10.05 6.13 -5.47
CA LEU A 257 9.86 5.04 -4.52
C LEU A 257 9.13 5.56 -3.28
N CYS A 258 8.13 4.84 -2.79
CA CYS A 258 7.44 5.13 -1.54
C CYS A 258 7.56 3.91 -0.62
N MET A 259 8.38 4.02 0.41
CA MET A 259 8.79 2.89 1.25
C MET A 259 8.40 3.13 2.71
N GLN A 260 8.34 2.06 3.47
CA GLN A 260 7.93 2.08 4.87
C GLN A 260 9.13 1.71 5.76
N PRO A 261 9.80 2.66 6.42
CA PRO A 261 10.92 2.34 7.32
C PRO A 261 10.55 1.33 8.42
N ASN A 262 9.29 1.36 8.90
CA ASN A 262 8.76 0.38 9.85
C ASN A 262 8.79 -1.07 9.34
N PHE A 263 8.77 -1.28 8.02
CA PHE A 263 8.83 -2.62 7.45
C PHE A 263 10.23 -3.24 7.50
N SER A 264 11.26 -2.52 7.97
CA SER A 264 12.55 -3.16 8.33
C SER A 264 12.36 -4.24 9.42
N HIS A 265 11.33 -4.11 10.27
CA HIS A 265 10.97 -5.10 11.29
C HIS A 265 10.37 -6.39 10.70
N ASP A 266 9.93 -6.39 9.45
CA ASP A 266 9.45 -7.60 8.77
C ASP A 266 10.53 -8.68 8.70
N SER A 267 11.81 -8.28 8.68
CA SER A 267 12.95 -9.21 8.76
C SER A 267 12.97 -10.04 10.05
N LEU A 268 12.42 -9.50 11.13
CA LEU A 268 12.28 -10.20 12.42
C LEU A 268 10.94 -10.94 12.48
N ALA A 269 9.85 -10.25 12.14
CA ALA A 269 8.50 -10.80 12.22
C ALA A 269 8.32 -12.03 11.33
N TYR A 270 8.96 -12.04 10.15
CA TYR A 270 8.88 -13.12 9.17
C TYR A 270 10.18 -13.89 9.01
N ALA A 271 11.10 -13.82 9.98
CA ALA A 271 12.38 -14.56 9.97
C ALA A 271 12.21 -16.08 9.80
N HIS A 272 11.05 -16.63 10.20
CA HIS A 272 10.72 -18.04 10.04
C HIS A 272 10.27 -18.43 8.62
N LYS A 273 9.99 -17.46 7.74
CA LYS A 273 9.61 -17.66 6.32
C LYS A 273 10.72 -17.24 5.36
N LEU A 274 11.62 -16.37 5.79
CA LEU A 274 12.67 -15.77 4.96
C LEU A 274 14.03 -16.44 5.20
N SER A 275 14.87 -16.48 4.16
CA SER A 275 16.27 -16.86 4.33
C SER A 275 17.03 -15.77 5.10
N PRO A 276 18.16 -16.09 5.75
CA PRO A 276 19.02 -15.07 6.37
C PRO A 276 19.46 -13.97 5.38
N ILE A 277 19.61 -14.32 4.11
CA ILE A 277 19.95 -13.38 3.03
C ILE A 277 18.78 -12.42 2.79
N CYS A 278 17.54 -12.92 2.68
CA CYS A 278 16.36 -12.07 2.56
C CYS A 278 16.20 -11.13 3.76
N CYS A 279 16.33 -11.64 5.00
CA CYS A 279 16.22 -10.81 6.21
C CYS A 279 17.23 -9.65 6.21
N ARG A 280 18.47 -9.89 5.75
CA ARG A 280 19.50 -8.85 5.66
C ARG A 280 19.23 -7.84 4.54
N ARG A 281 18.66 -8.29 3.42
CA ARG A 281 18.43 -7.47 2.22
C ARG A 281 17.14 -6.67 2.25
N ASN A 282 16.23 -6.98 3.17
CA ASN A 282 14.96 -6.26 3.32
C ASN A 282 15.20 -4.77 3.58
N ASN A 283 14.37 -3.94 2.93
CA ASN A 283 14.32 -2.49 3.08
C ASN A 283 15.71 -1.82 2.94
N PRO A 284 16.37 -1.94 1.76
CA PRO A 284 17.75 -1.51 1.57
C PRO A 284 17.90 0.02 1.40
N LEU A 285 17.43 0.79 2.39
CA LEU A 285 17.33 2.25 2.38
C LEU A 285 18.68 2.93 2.12
N ARG A 286 19.77 2.44 2.74
CA ARG A 286 21.11 3.04 2.50
C ARG A 286 21.64 2.80 1.10
N MET A 287 21.36 1.64 0.51
CA MET A 287 21.72 1.40 -0.89
C MET A 287 21.03 2.41 -1.81
N LEU A 288 19.76 2.70 -1.56
CA LEU A 288 19.00 3.67 -2.37
C LEU A 288 19.57 5.08 -2.26
N ILE A 289 19.90 5.53 -1.05
CA ILE A 289 20.39 6.90 -0.82
C ILE A 289 21.88 7.02 -1.20
N ASP A 290 22.74 6.19 -0.63
CA ASP A 290 24.20 6.36 -0.72
C ASP A 290 24.78 5.91 -2.06
N GLN A 291 24.25 4.82 -2.64
CA GLN A 291 24.82 4.22 -3.84
C GLN A 291 24.09 4.64 -5.11
N VAL A 292 22.76 4.80 -5.03
CA VAL A 292 21.94 5.16 -6.20
C VAL A 292 21.64 6.66 -6.26
N GLY A 293 21.70 7.37 -5.13
CA GLY A 293 21.48 8.80 -5.06
C GLY A 293 20.00 9.19 -5.05
N PHE A 294 19.10 8.33 -4.58
CA PHE A 294 17.73 8.74 -4.23
C PHE A 294 17.75 9.79 -3.11
N LEU A 295 16.83 10.75 -3.20
CA LEU A 295 16.75 11.88 -2.29
C LEU A 295 15.42 11.80 -1.51
N PRO A 296 15.47 11.57 -0.19
CA PRO A 296 14.30 11.65 0.67
C PRO A 296 13.52 12.95 0.47
N GLY A 297 12.21 12.85 0.28
CA GLY A 297 11.29 13.97 0.06
C GLY A 297 11.18 14.44 -1.39
N LYS A 298 11.99 13.89 -2.31
CA LYS A 298 11.93 14.22 -3.74
C LYS A 298 11.53 13.03 -4.59
N ASP A 299 12.35 11.99 -4.61
CA ASP A 299 12.10 10.76 -5.38
C ASP A 299 12.14 9.48 -4.52
N LEU A 300 12.34 9.65 -3.22
CA LEU A 300 12.18 8.63 -2.19
C LEU A 300 11.28 9.19 -1.08
N LEU A 301 10.12 8.57 -0.88
CA LEU A 301 9.08 9.02 0.05
C LEU A 301 8.89 7.96 1.14
N TRP A 302 8.50 8.40 2.34
CA TRP A 302 8.17 7.52 3.45
C TRP A 302 6.66 7.40 3.66
N GLY A 303 6.22 6.21 4.03
CA GLY A 303 4.87 5.93 4.52
C GLY A 303 4.93 5.02 5.74
N SER A 304 3.82 4.92 6.48
CA SER A 304 3.68 3.91 7.55
C SER A 304 2.80 2.74 7.14
N ASP A 305 2.07 2.88 6.03
CA ASP A 305 0.96 2.00 5.62
C ASP A 305 -0.14 1.86 6.69
N GLY A 306 -0.18 2.77 7.65
CA GLY A 306 -1.07 2.67 8.81
C GLY A 306 -0.63 1.65 9.86
N MET A 307 0.61 1.15 9.81
CA MET A 307 1.08 0.01 10.62
C MET A 307 2.31 0.27 11.51
N PRO A 308 2.18 1.05 12.61
CA PRO A 308 1.10 1.97 12.95
C PRO A 308 1.33 3.37 12.38
N SER A 309 0.27 4.18 12.26
CA SER A 309 0.39 5.58 11.83
C SER A 309 1.14 6.44 12.85
N GLY A 310 1.80 7.51 12.36
CA GLY A 310 2.43 8.54 13.19
C GLY A 310 3.94 8.62 13.03
N LEU A 311 4.52 9.71 13.50
CA LEU A 311 5.96 9.95 13.36
C LEU A 311 6.80 9.19 14.40
N ALA A 312 6.27 8.91 15.60
CA ALA A 312 7.00 8.13 16.62
C ALA A 312 7.39 6.72 16.15
N PRO A 313 6.48 5.86 15.66
CA PRO A 313 6.86 4.53 15.15
C PRO A 313 7.76 4.59 13.92
N ALA A 314 7.59 5.64 13.10
CA ALA A 314 8.46 5.89 11.96
C ALA A 314 9.89 6.24 12.39
N LEU A 315 10.06 7.16 13.34
CA LEU A 315 11.36 7.50 13.94
C LEU A 315 11.99 6.29 14.61
N GLN A 316 11.23 5.54 15.41
CA GLN A 316 11.72 4.31 16.06
C GLN A 316 12.36 3.36 15.05
N SER A 317 11.66 3.09 13.95
CA SER A 317 12.12 2.10 12.97
C SER A 317 13.20 2.63 12.03
N ALA A 318 13.21 3.94 11.79
CA ALA A 318 14.19 4.58 10.92
C ALA A 318 15.53 4.80 11.62
N LEU A 319 15.51 5.21 12.90
CA LEU A 319 16.72 5.46 13.69
C LEU A 319 17.31 4.17 14.25
N PHE A 320 16.46 3.22 14.63
CA PHE A 320 16.86 1.95 15.25
C PHE A 320 16.28 0.74 14.50
N PRO A 321 16.61 0.56 13.21
CA PRO A 321 16.17 -0.61 12.46
C PRO A 321 16.88 -1.89 12.97
N PRO A 322 16.28 -3.08 12.75
CA PRO A 322 16.92 -4.36 13.09
C PRO A 322 18.30 -4.59 12.44
N GLN A 323 18.54 -3.98 11.29
CA GLN A 323 19.85 -3.93 10.63
C GLN A 323 20.39 -2.51 10.80
N PRO A 324 21.29 -2.23 11.77
CA PRO A 324 21.77 -0.88 12.05
C PRO A 324 22.40 -0.17 10.84
N GLU A 325 22.94 -0.93 9.88
CA GLU A 325 23.46 -0.40 8.62
C GLU A 325 22.38 0.23 7.71
N GLN A 326 21.09 0.07 8.02
CA GLN A 326 19.97 0.69 7.32
C GLN A 326 19.44 1.96 8.01
N ALA A 327 20.07 2.40 9.11
CA ALA A 327 19.59 3.56 9.88
C ALA A 327 19.58 4.84 9.03
N LEU A 328 18.53 5.64 9.22
CA LEU A 328 18.37 6.96 8.61
C LEU A 328 18.70 8.06 9.61
N THR A 329 19.05 9.25 9.13
CA THR A 329 19.12 10.45 9.99
C THR A 329 17.72 11.03 10.22
N ILE A 330 17.58 11.88 11.24
CA ILE A 330 16.33 12.59 11.51
C ILE A 330 15.93 13.45 10.29
N GLU A 331 16.88 14.13 9.65
CA GLU A 331 16.64 14.97 8.47
C GLU A 331 16.12 14.15 7.30
N GLU A 332 16.65 12.95 7.08
CA GLU A 332 16.19 12.04 6.02
C GLU A 332 14.77 11.54 6.31
N VAL A 333 14.45 11.23 7.56
CA VAL A 333 13.09 10.84 7.99
C VAL A 333 12.11 11.98 7.77
N LEU A 334 12.42 13.17 8.28
CA LEU A 334 11.56 14.35 8.12
C LEU A 334 11.38 14.70 6.65
N SER A 335 12.45 14.67 5.86
CA SER A 335 12.39 14.96 4.43
C SER A 335 11.51 13.95 3.68
N GLY A 336 11.67 12.65 3.90
CA GLY A 336 10.84 11.64 3.22
C GLY A 336 9.38 11.60 3.67
N TYR A 337 9.07 12.02 4.90
CA TYR A 337 7.68 12.30 5.34
C TYR A 337 7.16 13.67 4.88
N SER A 338 7.97 14.42 4.11
CA SER A 338 7.66 15.77 3.61
C SER A 338 7.36 16.79 4.72
N ALA A 339 7.95 16.63 5.90
CA ALA A 339 7.66 17.46 7.07
C ALA A 339 7.73 18.96 6.77
N ASP A 340 6.74 19.69 7.26
CA ASP A 340 6.58 21.13 7.02
C ASP A 340 6.26 21.84 8.33
N SER A 341 7.18 22.68 8.79
CA SER A 341 7.06 23.43 10.05
C SER A 341 5.88 24.41 10.05
N ALA A 342 5.33 24.77 8.90
CA ALA A 342 4.13 25.61 8.83
C ALA A 342 2.88 24.93 9.42
N PHE A 343 2.89 23.60 9.57
CA PHE A 343 1.77 22.84 10.14
C PHE A 343 1.87 22.65 11.67
N GLY A 344 3.03 22.90 12.27
CA GLY A 344 3.25 22.84 13.71
C GLY A 344 4.47 22.00 14.13
N TYR A 345 4.55 21.70 15.42
CA TYR A 345 5.63 20.91 16.00
C TYR A 345 5.12 19.86 17.02
N ARG A 346 5.96 18.85 17.25
CA ARG A 346 5.80 17.79 18.26
C ARG A 346 7.16 17.51 18.87
N GLU A 347 7.18 17.19 20.16
CA GLU A 347 8.40 16.82 20.88
C GLU A 347 8.47 15.31 21.05
N TYR A 348 9.65 14.75 20.83
CA TYR A 348 9.95 13.33 20.99
C TYR A 348 11.18 13.19 21.89
N ILE A 349 11.18 12.14 22.73
CA ILE A 349 12.37 11.73 23.48
C ILE A 349 12.99 10.57 22.72
N ILE A 350 14.25 10.75 22.33
CA ILE A 350 15.06 9.72 21.67
C ILE A 350 16.12 9.30 22.67
N ASP A 351 16.07 8.04 23.09
CA ASP A 351 17.06 7.42 23.97
C ASP A 351 17.92 6.50 23.11
N GLU A 352 19.15 6.93 22.80
CA GLU A 352 20.08 6.17 21.97
C GLU A 352 20.63 4.93 22.70
N GLU A 353 20.73 4.97 24.03
CA GLU A 353 21.22 3.85 24.82
C GLU A 353 20.18 2.72 24.86
N GLN A 354 18.91 3.08 25.05
CA GLN A 354 17.79 2.14 25.03
C GLN A 354 17.23 1.90 23.62
N GLN A 355 17.77 2.58 22.60
CA GLN A 355 17.29 2.55 21.22
C GLN A 355 15.78 2.75 21.11
N SER A 356 15.25 3.76 21.80
CA SER A 356 13.82 4.00 21.93
C SER A 356 13.40 5.41 21.53
N VAL A 357 12.20 5.52 20.96
CA VAL A 357 11.57 6.79 20.61
C VAL A 357 10.18 6.85 21.23
N VAL A 358 9.94 7.85 22.07
CA VAL A 358 8.62 8.09 22.67
C VAL A 358 8.13 9.50 22.40
N LEU A 359 6.82 9.65 22.19
CA LEU A 359 6.19 10.96 22.12
C LEU A 359 6.20 11.59 23.52
N LYS A 360 6.69 12.83 23.63
CA LYS A 360 6.64 13.59 24.88
C LYS A 360 5.18 14.05 25.09
N GLN A 361 4.58 13.65 26.21
CA GLN A 361 3.18 13.94 26.55
C GLN A 361 2.92 15.42 26.81
#